data_AF-A0A0R1YLM2-F1
#
_entry.id   AF-A0A0R1YLM2-F1
#
_cell.length_a   1.000
_cell.length_b   1.000
_cell.length_c   1.000
_cell.angle_alpha   90.00
_cell.angle_beta   90.00
_cell.angle_gamma   90.00
#
_symmetry.space_group_name_H-M   'P 1'
#
loop_
_entity.id
_entity.type
_entity.pdbx_description
1 polymer ?
#
loop_
_entity_poly.entity_id
_entity_poly.type
_entity_poly.pdbx_seq_one_letter_code
_entity_poly.pdbx_strand_id
1 'polypeptide(L)'
;MAISPLHDKDVNADGTKKKPHYHIVFNYKGNKSFEQMDEMARALRAPIPERISGLTGAVRYLTHMDNPEKYQYDNTEIQVFGGFDLESCLALSTGDKRQALKEMLGFISDNNIMHLKDFADYCMSDRAPAGWFELLTERNTLFIKEYIKSNWQKENQVYKE
;
A
#
# COMPACT_ATOMS: atom_id res chain seq x y z
N MET A 1 6.88 16.50 4.37
CA MET A 1 8.15 15.75 4.49
C MET A 1 7.87 14.45 5.21
N ALA A 2 8.52 13.37 4.81
CA ALA A 2 8.49 12.09 5.50
C ALA A 2 9.92 11.66 5.83
N ILE A 3 10.13 11.08 7.01
CA ILE A 3 11.41 10.53 7.47
C ILE A 3 11.19 9.05 7.78
N SER A 4 12.08 8.18 7.30
CA SER A 4 12.04 6.76 7.61
C SER A 4 12.18 6.49 9.12
N PRO A 5 11.91 5.25 9.56
CA PRO A 5 12.47 4.74 10.80
C PRO A 5 14.01 4.79 10.76
N LEU A 6 14.66 4.49 11.88
CA LEU A 6 16.12 4.38 11.89
C LEU A 6 16.53 3.12 11.11
N HIS A 7 17.22 3.29 9.98
CA HIS A 7 17.75 2.17 9.20
C HIS A 7 19.02 1.62 9.86
N ASP A 8 18.85 0.72 10.82
CA ASP A 8 19.94 0.07 11.57
C ASP A 8 20.06 -1.44 11.30
N LYS A 9 19.31 -2.00 10.35
CA LYS A 9 19.31 -3.42 9.98
C LYS A 9 19.71 -3.67 8.53
N ASP A 10 20.07 -2.61 7.81
CA ASP A 10 20.50 -2.72 6.42
C ASP A 10 21.86 -3.42 6.30
N VAL A 11 21.97 -4.26 5.28
CA VAL A 11 23.20 -4.99 4.94
C VAL A 11 23.72 -4.56 3.57
N ASN A 12 25.05 -4.56 3.44
CA ASN A 12 25.75 -4.41 2.18
C ASN A 12 25.69 -5.74 1.39
N ALA A 13 26.05 -5.68 0.10
CA ALA A 13 26.07 -6.86 -0.76
C ALA A 13 27.04 -7.96 -0.28
N ASP A 14 28.06 -7.59 0.50
CA ASP A 14 29.03 -8.50 1.13
C ASP A 14 28.55 -9.07 2.47
N GLY A 15 27.31 -8.75 2.90
CA GLY A 15 26.72 -9.17 4.16
C GLY A 15 27.11 -8.33 5.37
N THR A 16 27.97 -7.31 5.21
CA THR A 16 28.35 -6.43 6.32
C THR A 16 27.22 -5.45 6.67
N LYS A 17 27.10 -5.09 7.94
CA LYS A 17 26.07 -4.15 8.42
C LYS A 17 26.38 -2.72 7.97
N LYS A 18 25.38 -2.02 7.42
CA LYS A 18 25.51 -0.59 7.08
C LYS A 18 25.51 0.30 8.32
N LYS A 19 26.11 1.49 8.19
CA LYS A 19 26.02 2.51 9.23
C LYS A 19 24.55 2.92 9.43
N PRO A 20 24.08 3.09 10.68
CA PRO A 20 22.73 3.58 10.94
C PRO A 20 22.47 4.94 10.27
N HIS A 21 21.35 5.07 9.58
CA HIS A 21 20.99 6.27 8.83
C HIS A 21 19.47 6.45 8.74
N TYR A 22 19.05 7.62 8.28
CA TYR A 22 17.65 7.91 7.94
C TYR A 22 17.55 8.23 6.45
N HIS A 23 16.42 7.87 5.85
CA HIS A 23 15.98 8.38 4.57
C HIS A 23 14.97 9.51 4.77
N ILE A 24 15.06 10.56 3.97
CA ILE A 24 14.18 11.73 4.07
C ILE A 24 13.59 12.02 2.69
N VAL A 25 12.27 12.08 2.62
CA VAL A 25 11.52 12.49 1.42
C VAL A 25 10.98 13.89 1.62
N PHE A 26 11.47 14.81 0.78
CA PHE A 26 10.91 16.15 0.65
C PHE A 26 9.88 16.17 -0.48
N ASN A 27 8.69 16.69 -0.17
CA ASN A 27 7.61 16.89 -1.13
C ASN A 27 7.10 18.33 -1.00
N TYR A 28 7.10 19.06 -2.11
CA TYR A 28 6.67 20.45 -2.19
C TYR A 28 5.57 20.60 -3.24
N LYS A 29 4.64 21.52 -2.98
CA LYS A 29 3.59 21.86 -3.96
C LYS A 29 4.15 22.52 -5.22
N GLY A 30 5.25 23.27 -5.08
CA GLY A 30 5.94 23.93 -6.18
C GLY A 30 7.30 23.30 -6.46
N ASN A 31 7.82 23.53 -7.65
CA ASN A 31 9.14 23.05 -8.04
C ASN A 31 10.22 23.65 -7.14
N LYS A 32 11.24 22.83 -6.86
CA LYS A 32 12.48 23.25 -6.21
C LYS A 32 13.64 23.02 -7.15
N SER A 33 14.56 23.98 -7.19
CA SER A 33 15.82 23.81 -7.91
C SER A 33 16.73 22.84 -7.14
N PHE A 34 17.74 22.30 -7.83
CA PHE A 34 18.72 21.45 -7.19
C PHE A 34 19.47 22.19 -6.08
N GLU A 35 19.83 23.46 -6.32
CA GLU A 35 20.57 24.30 -5.36
C GLU A 35 19.79 24.52 -4.07
N GLN A 36 18.47 24.74 -4.17
CA GLN A 36 17.59 24.84 -3.00
C GLN A 36 17.58 23.54 -2.19
N MET A 37 17.59 22.40 -2.86
CA MET A 37 17.61 21.10 -2.19
C MET A 37 19.00 20.78 -1.62
N ASP A 38 20.08 21.17 -2.30
CA ASP A 38 21.46 20.97 -1.86
C ASP A 38 21.77 21.80 -0.61
N GLU A 39 21.26 23.03 -0.53
CA GLU A 39 21.34 23.85 0.68
C GLU A 39 20.71 23.14 1.88
N MET A 40 19.53 22.52 1.69
CA MET A 40 18.88 21.75 2.74
C MET A 40 19.65 20.49 3.12
N ALA A 41 20.19 19.75 2.14
CA ALA A 41 21.01 18.57 2.38
C ALA A 41 22.27 18.92 3.20
N ARG A 42 22.96 20.00 2.86
CA ARG A 42 24.12 20.49 3.61
C ARG A 42 23.78 20.89 5.04
N ALA A 43 22.64 21.57 5.25
CA ALA A 43 22.17 21.94 6.58
C ALA A 43 21.93 20.70 7.46
N LEU A 44 21.45 19.62 6.86
CA LEU A 44 21.24 18.32 7.53
C LEU A 44 22.51 17.46 7.62
N ARG A 45 23.63 17.92 7.07
CA ARG A 45 24.86 17.12 6.89
C ARG A 45 24.59 15.80 6.16
N ALA A 46 23.66 15.84 5.21
CA ALA A 46 23.24 14.73 4.39
C ALA A 46 24.06 14.66 3.08
N PRO A 47 24.07 13.51 2.39
CA PRO A 47 24.58 13.39 1.03
C PRO A 47 23.84 14.28 0.04
N ILE A 48 24.37 14.37 -1.19
CA ILE A 48 23.76 15.10 -2.31
C ILE A 48 22.31 14.62 -2.50
N PRO A 49 21.33 15.53 -2.62
CA PRO A 49 19.94 15.16 -2.76
C PRO A 49 19.67 14.55 -4.15
N GLU A 50 18.83 13.52 -4.18
CA GLU A 50 18.45 12.83 -5.40
C GLU A 50 16.99 13.15 -5.78
N ARG A 51 16.75 13.35 -7.08
CA ARG A 51 15.39 13.53 -7.60
C ARG A 51 14.69 12.17 -7.66
N ILE A 52 13.56 12.06 -6.96
CA ILE A 52 12.73 10.85 -7.00
C ILE A 52 12.00 10.71 -8.34
N SER A 53 11.85 9.47 -8.82
CA SER A 53 11.07 9.15 -10.01
C SER A 53 9.56 9.18 -9.75
N GLY A 54 9.14 8.90 -8.52
CA GLY A 54 7.75 8.95 -8.08
C GLY A 54 7.64 8.98 -6.56
N LEU A 55 6.64 9.71 -6.06
CA LEU A 55 6.43 9.91 -4.61
C LEU A 55 6.12 8.61 -3.89
N THR A 56 5.17 7.82 -4.41
CA THR A 56 4.73 6.55 -3.83
C THR A 56 5.89 5.58 -3.62
N GLY A 57 6.70 5.33 -4.66
CA GLY A 57 7.84 4.43 -4.57
C GLY A 57 8.90 4.92 -3.57
N ALA A 58 9.19 6.22 -3.56
CA ALA A 58 10.16 6.78 -2.62
C ALA A 58 9.70 6.68 -1.15
N VAL A 59 8.40 6.82 -0.89
CA VAL A 59 7.84 6.67 0.47
C VAL A 59 7.82 5.20 0.90
N ARG A 60 7.38 4.28 0.03
CA ARG A 60 7.38 2.84 0.30
C ARG A 60 8.79 2.29 0.53
N TYR A 61 9.79 2.92 -0.08
CA TYR A 61 11.20 2.60 0.15
C TYR A 61 11.67 2.93 1.58
N LEU A 62 11.04 3.89 2.27
CA LEU A 62 11.38 4.26 3.66
C LEU A 62 11.24 3.09 4.64
N THR A 63 10.51 2.04 4.26
CA THR A 63 10.34 0.83 5.07
C THR A 63 10.65 -0.46 4.30
N HIS A 64 11.22 -0.33 3.10
CA HIS A 64 11.51 -1.42 2.16
C HIS A 64 10.29 -2.25 1.71
N MET A 65 9.10 -1.66 1.73
CA MET A 65 7.82 -2.34 1.47
C MET A 65 7.79 -3.12 0.12
N ASP A 66 8.51 -2.64 -0.89
CA ASP A 66 8.58 -3.24 -2.23
C ASP A 66 9.84 -4.10 -2.47
N ASN A 67 10.65 -4.30 -1.43
CA ASN A 67 11.93 -5.03 -1.48
C ASN A 67 11.94 -6.16 -0.44
N PRO A 68 11.23 -7.28 -0.68
CA PRO A 68 11.09 -8.39 0.28
C PRO A 68 12.41 -9.00 0.74
N GLU A 69 13.47 -8.86 -0.07
CA GLU A 69 14.82 -9.31 0.22
C GLU A 69 15.54 -8.45 1.29
N LYS A 70 15.04 -7.26 1.57
CA LYS A 70 15.58 -6.35 2.60
C LYS A 70 14.75 -6.45 3.88
N TYR A 71 15.37 -6.03 5.00
CA TYR A 71 14.67 -5.90 6.26
C TYR A 71 13.50 -4.93 6.14
N GLN A 72 12.30 -5.39 6.52
CA GLN A 72 11.06 -4.60 6.50
C GLN A 72 10.95 -3.79 7.79
N TYR A 73 10.95 -2.46 7.69
CA TYR A 73 10.76 -1.57 8.85
C TYR A 73 9.27 -1.28 9.08
N ASP A 74 8.93 -0.80 10.28
CA ASP A 74 7.55 -0.51 10.65
C ASP A 74 7.08 0.82 10.02
N ASN A 75 5.96 0.77 9.29
CA ASN A 75 5.32 1.95 8.71
C ASN A 75 4.86 2.97 9.78
N THR A 76 4.54 2.52 10.99
CA THR A 76 4.11 3.38 12.09
C THR A 76 5.25 4.24 12.66
N GLU A 77 6.50 3.87 12.38
CA GLU A 77 7.70 4.62 12.79
C GLU A 77 8.09 5.72 11.78
N ILE A 78 7.39 5.83 10.64
CA ILE A 78 7.59 6.93 9.68
C ILE A 78 7.12 8.25 10.31
N GLN A 79 8.01 9.23 10.37
CA GLN A 79 7.67 10.56 10.87
C GLN A 79 7.26 11.48 9.73
N VAL A 80 6.10 12.12 9.85
CA VAL A 80 5.58 13.04 8.83
C VAL A 80 5.40 14.46 9.35
N PHE A 81 5.69 15.42 8.48
CA PHE A 81 5.65 16.85 8.78
C PHE A 81 5.02 17.64 7.63
N GLY A 82 4.40 18.78 7.98
CA GLY A 82 3.89 19.74 7.00
C GLY A 82 2.68 19.23 6.21
N GLY A 83 1.83 18.40 6.84
CA GLY A 83 0.62 17.85 6.20
C GLY A 83 0.91 16.85 5.09
N PHE A 84 2.04 16.12 5.20
CA PHE A 84 2.36 15.06 4.25
C PHE A 84 1.34 13.91 4.38
N ASP A 85 0.71 13.56 3.27
CA ASP A 85 -0.27 12.48 3.21
C ASP A 85 0.44 11.13 3.03
N LEU A 86 0.76 10.49 4.16
CA LEU A 86 1.45 9.20 4.18
C LEU A 86 0.55 8.07 3.67
N GLU A 87 -0.71 8.08 4.08
CA GLU A 87 -1.66 7.01 3.80
C GLU A 87 -1.85 6.81 2.31
N SER A 88 -1.98 7.88 1.52
CA SER A 88 -2.10 7.75 0.06
C SER A 88 -0.85 7.17 -0.61
N CYS A 89 0.32 7.33 -0.01
CA CYS A 89 1.57 6.78 -0.52
C CYS A 89 1.77 5.30 -0.12
N LEU A 90 1.23 4.88 1.03
CA LEU A 90 1.32 3.49 1.49
C LEU A 90 0.17 2.61 1.00
N ALA A 91 -0.94 3.23 0.57
CA ALA A 91 -2.09 2.52 0.01
C ALA A 91 -1.71 1.61 -1.16
N LEU A 92 -2.50 0.54 -1.33
CA LEU A 92 -2.38 -0.38 -2.46
C LEU A 92 -2.40 0.37 -3.80
N SER A 93 -1.52 -0.03 -4.71
CA SER A 93 -1.51 0.54 -6.06
C SER A 93 -2.82 0.21 -6.78
N THR A 94 -3.17 0.97 -7.80
CA THR A 94 -4.35 0.67 -8.62
C THR A 94 -4.27 -0.74 -9.25
N GLY A 95 -3.06 -1.25 -9.51
CA GLY A 95 -2.84 -2.61 -9.98
C GLY A 95 -3.22 -3.64 -8.91
N ASP A 96 -2.70 -3.47 -7.70
CA ASP A 96 -2.95 -4.37 -6.57
C ASP A 96 -4.43 -4.36 -6.19
N LYS A 97 -5.08 -3.19 -6.17
CA LYS A 97 -6.52 -3.08 -5.92
C LYS A 97 -7.34 -3.88 -6.95
N ARG A 98 -6.95 -3.85 -8.22
CA ARG A 98 -7.63 -4.64 -9.28
C ARG A 98 -7.37 -6.12 -9.13
N GLN A 99 -6.16 -6.51 -8.74
CA GLN A 99 -5.81 -7.91 -8.52
C GLN A 99 -6.59 -8.48 -7.32
N ALA A 100 -6.60 -7.77 -6.20
CA ALA A 100 -7.40 -8.11 -5.03
C ALA A 100 -8.90 -8.20 -5.38
N LEU A 101 -9.44 -7.26 -6.18
CA LEU A 101 -10.83 -7.35 -6.62
C LEU A 101 -11.11 -8.62 -7.44
N LYS A 102 -10.20 -9.05 -8.32
CA LYS A 102 -10.35 -10.32 -9.04
C LYS A 102 -10.38 -11.52 -8.09
N GLU A 103 -9.51 -11.51 -7.09
CA GLU A 103 -9.45 -12.58 -6.07
C GLU A 103 -10.73 -12.61 -5.22
N MET A 104 -11.26 -11.45 -4.84
CA MET A 104 -12.56 -11.33 -4.15
C MET A 104 -13.68 -11.95 -4.98
N LEU A 105 -13.74 -11.67 -6.28
CA LEU A 105 -14.75 -12.24 -7.19
C LEU A 105 -14.58 -13.75 -7.36
N GLY A 106 -13.34 -14.23 -7.49
CA GLY A 106 -13.04 -15.67 -7.52
C GLY A 106 -13.53 -16.36 -6.25
N PHE A 107 -13.20 -15.82 -5.08
CA PHE A 107 -13.66 -16.34 -3.80
C PHE A 107 -15.19 -16.39 -3.68
N ILE A 108 -15.89 -15.34 -4.11
CA ILE A 108 -17.35 -15.30 -4.13
C ILE A 108 -17.93 -16.42 -5.01
N SER A 109 -17.36 -16.63 -6.20
CA SER A 109 -17.78 -17.67 -7.13
C SER A 109 -17.51 -19.07 -6.58
N ASP A 110 -16.29 -19.32 -6.13
CA ASP A 110 -15.82 -20.64 -5.69
C ASP A 110 -16.56 -21.14 -4.44
N ASN A 111 -16.99 -20.21 -3.58
CA ASN A 111 -17.74 -20.52 -2.36
C ASN A 111 -19.26 -20.35 -2.52
N ASN A 112 -19.73 -20.08 -3.74
CA ASN A 112 -21.14 -19.82 -4.05
C ASN A 112 -21.80 -18.85 -3.06
N ILE A 113 -21.16 -17.69 -2.82
CA ILE A 113 -21.70 -16.72 -1.88
C ILE A 113 -22.92 -16.03 -2.49
N MET A 114 -24.02 -16.05 -1.73
CA MET A 114 -25.35 -15.60 -2.17
C MET A 114 -25.83 -14.32 -1.47
N HIS A 115 -25.22 -13.99 -0.34
CA HIS A 115 -25.56 -12.81 0.43
C HIS A 115 -24.31 -11.97 0.70
N LEU A 116 -24.46 -10.65 0.52
CA LEU A 116 -23.38 -9.69 0.80
C LEU A 116 -22.90 -9.78 2.25
N LYS A 117 -23.80 -10.12 3.19
CA LYS A 117 -23.47 -10.33 4.60
C LYS A 117 -22.40 -11.41 4.77
N ASP A 118 -22.56 -12.56 4.11
CA ASP A 118 -21.62 -13.69 4.27
C ASP A 118 -20.23 -13.33 3.74
N PHE A 119 -20.18 -12.59 2.63
CA PHE A 119 -18.91 -12.06 2.12
C PHE A 119 -18.31 -10.99 3.04
N ALA A 120 -19.12 -10.08 3.57
CA ALA A 120 -18.66 -9.05 4.50
C ALA A 120 -18.12 -9.64 5.80
N ASP A 121 -18.82 -10.63 6.38
CA ASP A 121 -18.40 -11.36 7.57
C ASP A 121 -17.06 -12.09 7.33
N TYR A 122 -16.86 -12.66 6.13
CA TYR A 122 -15.57 -13.21 5.75
C TYR A 122 -14.48 -12.14 5.70
N CYS A 123 -14.71 -11.01 5.02
CA CYS A 123 -13.74 -9.91 4.93
C CYS A 123 -13.36 -9.31 6.29
N MET A 124 -14.23 -9.37 7.28
CA MET A 124 -13.95 -8.92 8.66
C MET A 124 -13.23 -9.97 9.51
N SER A 125 -13.03 -11.20 9.00
CA SER A 125 -12.38 -12.28 9.74
C SER A 125 -10.87 -12.32 9.50
N ASP A 126 -10.12 -12.88 10.45
CA ASP A 126 -8.66 -13.08 10.35
C ASP A 126 -8.22 -14.02 9.20
N ARG A 127 -9.18 -14.64 8.50
CA ARG A 127 -8.93 -15.51 7.36
C ARG A 127 -8.87 -14.76 6.03
N ALA A 128 -9.43 -13.56 5.96
CA ALA A 128 -9.44 -12.79 4.73
C ALA A 128 -8.06 -12.17 4.47
N PRO A 129 -7.63 -12.07 3.19
CA PRO A 129 -6.45 -11.30 2.86
C PRO A 129 -6.61 -9.83 3.29
N ALA A 130 -5.51 -9.22 3.74
CA ALA A 130 -5.50 -7.85 4.21
C ALA A 130 -5.99 -6.86 3.14
N GLY A 131 -6.77 -5.86 3.55
CA GLY A 131 -7.31 -4.84 2.65
C GLY A 131 -8.63 -5.20 1.97
N TRP A 132 -9.11 -6.45 2.06
CA TRP A 132 -10.36 -6.87 1.41
C TRP A 132 -11.60 -6.16 1.96
N PHE A 133 -11.62 -5.88 3.27
CA PHE A 133 -12.75 -5.18 3.90
C PHE A 133 -12.83 -3.72 3.45
N GLU A 134 -11.69 -3.03 3.39
CA GLU A 134 -11.56 -1.67 2.88
C GLU A 134 -11.96 -1.63 1.40
N LEU A 135 -11.44 -2.55 0.58
CA LEU A 135 -11.79 -2.63 -0.84
C LEU A 135 -13.28 -2.92 -1.08
N LEU A 136 -13.89 -3.76 -0.23
CA LEU A 136 -15.32 -4.05 -0.27
C LEU A 136 -16.14 -2.80 0.03
N THR A 137 -15.74 -2.01 1.02
CA THR A 137 -16.54 -0.89 1.54
C THR A 137 -16.29 0.45 0.84
N GLU A 138 -15.22 0.58 0.05
CA GLU A 138 -14.93 1.76 -0.77
C GLU A 138 -15.80 1.83 -2.05
N ARG A 139 -15.19 1.79 -3.24
CA ARG A 139 -15.85 2.09 -4.52
C ARG A 139 -16.44 0.86 -5.22
N ASN A 140 -16.30 -0.33 -4.65
CA ASN A 140 -16.62 -1.59 -5.32
C ASN A 140 -17.94 -2.23 -4.86
N THR A 141 -18.55 -1.73 -3.80
CA THR A 141 -19.71 -2.35 -3.11
C THR A 141 -20.87 -2.68 -4.06
N LEU A 142 -21.22 -1.74 -4.96
CA LEU A 142 -22.34 -1.93 -5.88
C LEU A 142 -22.07 -3.08 -6.86
N PHE A 143 -20.86 -3.12 -7.45
CA PHE A 143 -20.49 -4.17 -8.38
C PHE A 143 -20.45 -5.54 -7.69
N ILE A 144 -19.82 -5.63 -6.52
CA ILE A 144 -19.74 -6.87 -5.73
C ILE A 144 -21.14 -7.36 -5.34
N LYS A 145 -22.02 -6.46 -4.90
CA LYS A 145 -23.41 -6.78 -4.56
C LYS A 145 -24.16 -7.37 -5.75
N GLU A 146 -24.07 -6.75 -6.94
CA GLU A 146 -24.76 -7.27 -8.13
C GLU A 146 -24.13 -8.57 -8.64
N TYR A 147 -22.83 -8.78 -8.45
CA TYR A 147 -22.16 -10.05 -8.74
C TYR A 147 -22.68 -11.18 -7.83
N ILE A 148 -22.73 -10.97 -6.52
CA ILE A 148 -23.31 -11.92 -5.54
C ILE A 148 -24.77 -12.23 -5.87
N LYS A 149 -25.56 -11.19 -6.17
CA LYS A 149 -26.96 -11.36 -6.59
C LYS A 149 -27.09 -12.19 -7.86
N SER A 150 -26.15 -12.08 -8.79
CA SER A 150 -26.14 -12.88 -10.02
C SER A 150 -25.89 -14.37 -9.74
N ASN A 151 -25.08 -14.72 -8.74
CA ASN A 151 -24.95 -16.12 -8.28
C ASN A 151 -26.32 -16.64 -7.81
N TRP A 152 -27.02 -15.86 -6.98
CA TRP A 152 -28.36 -16.21 -6.53
C TRP A 152 -29.36 -16.39 -7.66
N GLN A 153 -29.35 -15.50 -8.64
CA GLN A 153 -30.24 -15.62 -9.80
C GLN A 153 -29.94 -16.86 -10.65
N LYS A 154 -28.67 -17.17 -10.89
CA LYS A 154 -28.27 -18.36 -11.65
C LYS A 154 -28.75 -19.64 -10.96
N GLU A 155 -28.52 -19.76 -9.67
CA GLU A 155 -28.94 -20.95 -8.92
C GLU A 155 -30.48 -21.10 -8.90
N ASN A 156 -31.22 -20.01 -8.71
CA ASN A 156 -32.69 -20.04 -8.71
C ASN A 156 -33.33 -20.16 -10.10
N GLN A 157 -32.57 -19.95 -11.18
CA GLN A 157 -33.01 -20.28 -12.54
C GLN A 157 -32.89 -21.78 -12.82
N VAL A 158 -31.85 -22.45 -12.29
CA VAL A 158 -31.65 -23.90 -12.44
C VAL A 158 -32.80 -24.70 -11.81
N TYR A 159 -33.41 -24.22 -10.72
CA TYR A 159 -34.54 -24.91 -10.07
C TYR A 159 -35.92 -24.62 -10.69
N LYS A 160 -35.98 -23.87 -11.81
CA LYS A 160 -37.24 -23.56 -12.52
C LYS A 160 -37.41 -24.32 -13.84
N GLU A 161 -36.42 -25.11 -14.25
CA GLU A 161 -36.48 -26.06 -15.36
C GLU A 161 -36.61 -27.50 -14.83
#